data_AF-A0A2E0H251-F1
#
_entry.id   AF-A0A2E0H251-F1
#
_cell.length_a   1.000
_cell.length_b   1.000
_cell.length_c   1.000
_cell.angle_alpha   90.00
_cell.angle_beta   90.00
_cell.angle_gamma   90.00
#
_symmetry.space_group_name_H-M   'P 1'
#
loop_
_entity.id
_entity.type
_entity.pdbx_description
1 polymer ?
#
loop_
_entity_poly.entity_id
_entity_poly.type
_entity_poly.pdbx_seq_one_letter_code
_entity_poly.pdbx_strand_id
1 'polypeptide(L)' 'FVALISPHIGRRFVGNSPVSLILISAFTGGLLTLLSDQVARLLFAPIELPVGLATTMLGAPLMMYLAWRYK' A
#
# COMPACT_ATOMS: atom_id res chain seq x y z
N PHE A 1 2.68 1.12 6.25
CA PHE A 1 3.16 0.58 4.96
C PHE A 1 2.62 1.31 3.75
N VAL A 2 1.31 1.55 3.66
CA VAL A 2 0.70 2.27 2.53
C VAL A 2 1.40 3.59 2.21
N ALA A 3 1.70 4.42 3.23
CA ALA A 3 2.39 5.70 3.05
C ALA A 3 3.83 5.61 2.49
N LEU A 4 4.49 4.45 2.60
CA LEU A 4 5.83 4.22 2.04
C LEU A 4 5.74 3.61 0.63
N ILE A 5 4.83 2.66 0.43
CA ILE A 5 4.65 1.94 -0.84
C ILE A 5 4.01 2.85 -1.88
N SER A 6 2.97 3.58 -1.50
CA SER A 6 2.19 4.42 -2.38
C SER A 6 3.03 5.43 -3.18
N PRO A 7 3.83 6.32 -2.57
CA PRO A 7 4.67 7.26 -3.32
C PRO A 7 5.77 6.56 -4.12
N HIS A 8 6.23 5.39 -3.68
CA HIS A 8 7.24 4.61 -4.41
C HIS A 8 6.67 4.00 -5.70
N ILE A 9 5.44 3.48 -5.64
CA ILE A 9 4.69 3.04 -6.82
C ILE A 9 4.37 4.25 -7.70
N GLY A 10 3.87 5.34 -7.10
CA GLY A 10 3.56 6.58 -7.81
C GLY A 10 4.76 7.14 -8.59
N ARG A 11 5.97 7.11 -8.01
CA ARG A 11 7.20 7.55 -8.70
C ARG A 11 7.46 6.80 -10.01
N ARG A 12 7.07 5.52 -10.10
CA ARG A 12 7.20 4.75 -11.34
C ARG A 12 6.20 5.15 -12.42
N PHE A 13 5.05 5.70 -12.05
CA PHE A 13 4.01 6.13 -12.99
C PHE A 13 4.18 7.57 -13.46
N VAL A 14 4.63 8.49 -12.60
CA VAL A 14 4.61 9.95 -12.87
C VAL A 14 5.98 10.60 -12.82
N GLY A 15 7.03 9.84 -12.54
CA GLY A 15 8.38 10.37 -12.38
C GLY A 15 8.55 11.18 -11.10
N ASN A 16 9.34 12.26 -11.17
CA ASN A 16 9.83 13.02 -10.01
C ASN A 16 9.06 14.34 -9.75
N SER A 17 7.93 14.58 -10.41
CA SER A 17 7.12 15.78 -10.19
C SER A 17 6.41 15.72 -8.83
N PRO A 18 6.70 16.62 -7.86
CA PRO A 18 6.15 16.53 -6.50
C PRO A 18 4.62 16.63 -6.45
N VAL A 19 4.03 17.53 -7.24
CA VAL A 19 2.58 17.77 -7.28
C VAL A 19 1.85 16.52 -7.79
N SER A 20 2.34 15.95 -8.89
CA SER A 20 1.74 14.77 -9.50
C SER A 20 1.93 13.53 -8.62
N LEU A 21 3.05 13.47 -7.87
CA LEU A 21 3.31 12.42 -6.91
C LEU A 21 2.31 12.43 -5.75
N ILE A 22 1.96 13.60 -5.21
CA ILE A 22 0.99 13.72 -4.12
C ILE A 22 -0.37 13.17 -4.56
N LEU A 23 -0.85 13.55 -5.74
CA LEU A 23 -2.16 13.12 -6.21
C LEU A 23 -2.22 11.60 -6.48
N ILE A 24 -1.18 11.07 -7.13
CA ILE A 24 -1.14 9.64 -7.48
C ILE A 24 -0.83 8.77 -6.26
N SER A 25 -0.04 9.27 -5.30
CA SER A 25 0.14 8.56 -4.02
C SER A 25 -1.13 8.57 -3.16
N ALA A 26 -1.90 9.66 -3.15
CA ALA A 26 -3.19 9.67 -2.47
C ALA A 26 -4.15 8.62 -3.07
N PHE A 27 -4.23 8.54 -4.40
CA PHE A 27 -5.10 7.58 -5.10
C PHE A 27 -4.65 6.12 -4.91
N THR A 28 -3.38 5.83 -5.16
CA THR A 28 -2.83 4.46 -5.04
C THR A 28 -2.83 3.99 -3.59
N GLY A 29 -2.58 4.90 -2.64
CA GLY A 29 -2.66 4.60 -1.21
C GLY A 29 -4.09 4.32 -0.75
N GLY A 30 -5.05 5.15 -1.17
CA GLY A 30 -6.47 4.94 -0.87
C GLY A 30 -6.97 3.59 -1.40
N LEU A 31 -6.66 3.27 -2.66
CA LEU A 31 -7.07 2.01 -3.29
C LEU A 31 -6.48 0.78 -2.59
N LEU A 32 -5.18 0.80 -2.26
CA LEU A 32 -4.53 -0.27 -1.50
C LEU A 32 -5.16 -0.50 -0.13
N THR A 33 -5.53 0.59 0.56
CA THR A 33 -6.12 0.52 1.90
C THR A 33 -7.52 -0.07 1.84
N LEU A 34 -8.34 0.38 0.87
CA LEU A 34 -9.69 -0.16 0.64
C LEU A 34 -9.67 -1.66 0.33
N LEU A 35 -8.79 -2.09 -0.58
CA LEU A 35 -8.68 -3.51 -0.92
C LEU A 35 -8.17 -4.35 0.26
N SER A 36 -7.18 -3.84 1.00
CA SER A 36 -6.67 -4.54 2.19
C SER A 36 -7.75 -4.72 3.26
N ASP A 37 -8.52 -3.67 3.50
CA ASP A 37 -9.61 -3.67 4.45
C ASP A 37 -10.73 -4.65 4.05
N GLN A 38 -11.13 -4.65 2.77
CA GLN A 38 -12.13 -5.60 2.27
C GLN A 38 -11.66 -7.06 2.38
N VAL A 39 -10.43 -7.35 1.96
CA VAL A 39 -9.86 -8.70 2.06
C VAL A 39 -9.76 -9.16 3.52
N ALA A 40 -9.39 -8.26 4.44
CA ALA A 40 -9.33 -8.58 5.86
C ALA A 40 -10.71 -8.92 6.44
N ARG A 41 -11.74 -8.12 6.11
CA ARG A 41 -13.12 -8.41 6.55
C ARG A 41 -13.62 -9.75 6.01
N LEU A 42 -13.32 -10.07 4.75
CA LEU A 42 -13.73 -11.32 4.11
C LEU A 42 -13.05 -12.56 4.73
N LEU A 43 -11.75 -12.48 5.02
CA LEU A 43 -10.97 -13.63 5.50
C LEU A 43 -11.10 -13.88 7.00
N PHE A 44 -11.39 -12.85 7.80
CA PHE A 44 -11.32 -12.92 9.26
C PHE A 44 -12.65 -12.70 9.98
N ALA A 45 -13.77 -12.64 9.26
CA ALA A 45 -15.09 -12.59 9.88
C ALA A 45 -15.31 -13.77 10.86
N PRO A 46 -15.87 -13.56 12.07
CA PRO A 46 -16.49 -12.32 12.59
C PRO A 46 -15.53 -11.40 13.39
N ILE A 47 -14.23 -11.66 13.37
CA ILE A 47 -13.23 -10.89 14.13
C ILE A 47 -12.80 -9.67 13.32
N GLU A 48 -13.03 -8.48 13.84
CA GLU A 48 -12.55 -7.25 13.21
C GLU A 48 -11.05 -7.05 13.48
N LEU A 49 -10.23 -7.33 12.47
CA LEU A 49 -8.81 -7.02 12.53
C LEU A 49 -8.58 -5.52 12.32
N PRO A 50 -7.64 -4.91 13.09
CA PRO A 50 -7.19 -3.56 12.81
C PRO A 50 -6.67 -3.44 11.37
N VAL A 51 -7.17 -2.46 10.62
CA VAL A 51 -6.75 -2.19 9.23
C VAL A 51 -5.23 -2.02 9.10
N GLY A 52 -4.58 -1.49 10.14
CA GLY A 52 -3.13 -1.38 10.22
C GLY A 52 -2.39 -2.72 10.16
N LEU A 53 -2.93 -3.78 10.77
CA LEU A 53 -2.36 -5.12 10.72
C LEU A 53 -2.57 -5.75 9.33
N ALA A 54 -3.78 -5.66 8.79
CA ALA A 54 -4.11 -6.19 7.46
C ALA A 54 -3.24 -5.57 6.35
N THR A 55 -3.14 -4.24 6.33
CA THR A 55 -2.30 -3.52 5.37
C THR A 55 -0.80 -3.81 5.54
N THR A 56 -0.36 -4.14 6.75
CA THR A 56 1.03 -4.54 7.02
C THR A 56 1.32 -5.95 6.53
N MET A 57 0.39 -6.90 6.69
CA MET A 57 0.53 -8.25 6.13
C MET A 57 0.61 -8.24 4.60
N LEU A 58 -0.11 -7.34 3.93
CA LEU A 58 -0.05 -7.18 2.48
C LEU A 58 1.15 -6.33 2.01
N GLY A 59 1.48 -5.28 2.76
CA GLY A 59 2.54 -4.34 2.39
C GLY A 59 3.96 -4.83 2.71
N ALA A 60 4.15 -5.59 3.78
CA ALA A 60 5.47 -6.08 4.19
C ALA A 60 6.13 -7.01 3.15
N PRO A 61 5.45 -8.00 2.54
CA PRO A 61 6.03 -8.83 1.48
C PRO A 61 6.48 -8.00 0.28
N LEU A 62 5.71 -6.97 -0.08
CA LEU A 62 5.98 -6.13 -1.24
C LEU A 62 7.21 -5.22 -0.99
N MET A 63 7.35 -4.70 0.24
CA MET A 63 8.55 -3.99 0.68
C MET A 63 9.77 -4.92 0.75
N MET A 64 9.61 -6.14 1.26
CA MET A 64 10.67 -7.15 1.31
C MET A 64 11.16 -7.49 -0.11
N TYR A 65 10.22 -7.66 -1.05
CA TYR A 65 10.52 -7.91 -2.46
C TYR A 65 11.27 -6.74 -3.11
N LEU A 66 10.81 -5.49 -2.90
CA LEU A 66 11.51 -4.30 -3.37
C LEU A 66 12.92 -4.20 -2.79
N ALA A 67 13.08 -4.38 -1.47
CA ALA A 67 14.38 -4.32 -0.81
C ALA A 67 15.35 -5.39 -1.34
N TRP A 68 14.86 -6.60 -1.64
CA TRP A 68 15.67 -7.65 -2.23
C TRP A 68 16.07 -7.32 -3.68
N ARG A 69 15.20 -6.66 -4.45
CA ARG A 69 15.45 -6.28 -5.84
C ARG A 69 16.38 -5.06 -6.01
N TYR A 70 16.48 -4.21 -4.98
CA TYR A 70 17.38 -3.05 -4.97
C TYR A 70 18.74 -3.34 -4.31
N LYS A 71 19.03 -4.60 -4.00
CA LYS A 71 20.40 -5.11 -3.74
C LYS A 71 21.09 -5.44 -5.05
#